data_AF-Q12VS6-F1
#
_entry.id   AF-Q12VS6-F1
#
_cell.length_a   1.000
_cell.length_b   1.000
_cell.length_c   1.000
_cell.angle_alpha   90.00
_cell.angle_beta   90.00
_cell.angle_gamma   90.00
#
_symmetry.space_group_name_H-M   'P 1'
#
loop_
_entity.id
_entity.type
_entity.pdbx_description
1 polymer ?
#
loop_
_entity_poly.entity_id
_entity_poly.type
_entity_poly.pdbx_seq_one_letter_code
_entity_poly.pdbx_strand_id
1 'polypeptide(L)'
;MDEAILIIGIIFFAAISLYNLVHSIRHKKSYLPSVFGILMALATALILFDRPLIGGFAFVIIFLLAIFSSGKIFGIRKRSFLKAMEGVEINSKFSLRYVTNIKYWAAYALNNGPKKAAVGYSLIQTVLIALVLVIFTYVFPRPTNFLTLVPFILVLFLMSLREYVIIFKEFNESKL
;
A
#
# COMPACT_ATOMS: atom_id res chain seq x y z
N MET A 1 12.18 16.66 17.56
CA MET A 1 11.59 15.67 16.62
C MET A 1 11.47 14.37 17.39
N ASP A 2 10.37 13.65 17.25
CA ASP A 2 10.09 12.57 18.18
C ASP A 2 10.73 11.27 17.79
N GLU A 3 11.74 10.89 18.57
CA GLU A 3 12.44 9.61 18.46
C GLU A 3 11.47 8.44 18.34
N ALA A 4 10.34 8.47 19.07
CA ALA A 4 9.28 7.47 18.96
C ALA A 4 8.73 7.31 17.53
N ILE A 5 8.46 8.41 16.82
CA ILE A 5 7.94 8.37 15.44
C ILE A 5 8.98 7.74 14.50
N LEU A 6 10.27 8.05 14.70
CA LEU A 6 11.36 7.49 13.90
C LEU A 6 11.58 6.02 14.18
N ILE A 7 11.58 5.60 15.45
CA ILE A 7 11.69 4.20 15.85
C ILE A 7 10.56 3.38 15.22
N ILE A 8 9.32 3.90 15.22
CA ILE A 8 8.19 3.20 14.62
C ILE A 8 8.29 3.20 13.10
N GLY A 9 8.73 4.29 12.50
CA GLY A 9 9.03 4.33 11.06
C GLY A 9 10.04 3.24 10.67
N ILE A 10 11.12 3.08 11.45
CA ILE A 10 12.13 2.02 11.25
C ILE A 10 11.49 0.64 11.37
N ILE A 11 10.73 0.38 12.44
CA ILE A 11 10.05 -0.91 12.65
C ILE A 11 9.08 -1.21 11.51
N PHE A 12 8.28 -0.23 11.09
CA PHE A 12 7.33 -0.36 9.99
C PHE A 12 8.04 -0.68 8.67
N PHE A 13 9.09 0.07 8.32
CA PHE A 13 9.84 -0.15 7.10
C PHE A 13 10.60 -1.49 7.13
N ALA A 14 11.14 -1.90 8.28
CA ALA A 14 11.76 -3.21 8.44
C ALA A 14 10.74 -4.35 8.28
N ALA A 15 9.57 -4.24 8.91
CA ALA A 15 8.50 -5.24 8.83
C ALA A 15 7.96 -5.37 7.40
N ILE A 16 7.69 -4.25 6.72
CA ILE A 16 7.19 -4.29 5.33
C ILE A 16 8.26 -4.81 4.37
N SER A 17 9.54 -4.50 4.59
CA SER A 17 10.65 -5.07 3.83
C SER A 17 10.76 -6.58 3.99
N LEU A 18 10.64 -7.07 5.23
CA LEU A 18 10.68 -8.50 5.50
C LEU A 18 9.48 -9.22 4.86
N TYR A 19 8.28 -8.66 5.00
CA TYR A 19 7.09 -9.17 4.32
C TYR A 19 7.30 -9.25 2.80
N ASN A 20 7.75 -8.15 2.19
CA ASN A 20 8.01 -8.11 0.75
C ASN A 20 9.11 -9.08 0.35
N LEU A 21 10.13 -9.27 1.17
CA LEU A 21 11.25 -10.18 0.90
C LEU A 21 10.76 -11.63 0.90
N VAL A 22 10.07 -12.04 1.95
CA VAL A 22 9.48 -13.39 2.07
C VAL A 22 8.52 -13.65 0.91
N HIS A 23 7.66 -12.68 0.58
CA HIS A 23 6.72 -12.79 -0.52
C HIS A 23 7.45 -12.88 -1.88
N SER A 24 8.53 -12.11 -2.09
CA SER A 24 9.32 -12.17 -3.33
C SER A 24 10.09 -13.48 -3.48
N ILE A 25 10.62 -14.05 -2.39
CA ILE A 25 11.25 -15.38 -2.39
C ILE A 25 10.21 -16.44 -2.75
N ARG A 26 9.07 -16.48 -2.03
CA ARG A 26 8.02 -17.49 -2.23
C ARG A 26 7.40 -17.46 -3.61
N HIS A 27 7.29 -16.28 -4.22
CA HIS A 27 6.63 -16.11 -5.51
C HIS A 27 7.56 -15.76 -6.67
N LYS A 28 8.89 -15.85 -6.47
CA LYS A 28 9.93 -15.49 -7.47
C LYS A 28 9.68 -14.11 -8.10
N LYS A 29 9.27 -13.14 -7.29
CA LYS A 29 8.98 -11.75 -7.71
C LYS A 29 10.20 -10.85 -7.48
N SER A 30 10.16 -9.65 -8.05
CA SER A 30 11.21 -8.65 -7.89
C SER A 30 11.43 -8.30 -6.40
N TYR A 31 12.69 -8.19 -6.00
CA TYR A 31 13.10 -7.72 -4.67
C TYR A 31 13.02 -6.20 -4.50
N LEU A 32 12.67 -5.47 -5.57
CA LEU A 32 12.68 -4.01 -5.59
C LEU A 32 11.85 -3.40 -4.43
N PRO A 33 10.62 -3.85 -4.12
CA PRO A 33 9.86 -3.30 -2.98
C PRO A 33 10.55 -3.52 -1.62
N SER A 34 11.26 -4.64 -1.43
CA SER A 34 12.01 -4.93 -0.21
C SER A 34 13.22 -4.01 -0.07
N VAL A 35 13.94 -3.78 -1.18
CA VAL A 35 15.09 -2.86 -1.23
C VAL A 35 14.65 -1.44 -0.88
N PHE A 36 13.54 -0.96 -1.47
CA PHE A 36 12.99 0.35 -1.13
C PHE A 36 12.65 0.47 0.35
N GLY A 37 12.00 -0.53 0.95
CA GLY A 37 11.71 -0.50 2.39
C GLY A 37 12.98 -0.51 3.26
N ILE A 38 14.04 -1.23 2.87
CA ILE A 38 15.31 -1.25 3.62
C ILE A 38 15.97 0.12 3.56
N LEU A 39 16.01 0.73 2.36
CA LEU A 39 16.55 2.07 2.18
C LEU A 39 15.76 3.10 3.01
N MET A 40 14.43 2.98 3.07
CA MET A 40 13.58 3.85 3.91
C MET A 40 13.84 3.65 5.40
N ALA A 41 14.04 2.41 5.86
CA ALA A 41 14.42 2.11 7.24
C ALA A 41 15.78 2.73 7.59
N LEU A 42 16.78 2.57 6.72
CA LEU A 42 18.12 3.15 6.89
C LEU A 42 18.09 4.68 6.88
N ALA A 43 17.35 5.29 5.95
CA ALA A 43 17.18 6.74 5.91
C ALA A 43 16.55 7.25 7.21
N THR A 44 15.51 6.57 7.72
CA THR A 44 14.86 6.92 9.00
C THR A 44 15.80 6.74 10.19
N ALA A 45 16.61 5.67 10.19
CA ALA A 45 17.63 5.43 11.22
C ALA A 45 18.71 6.52 11.24
N LEU A 46 19.16 6.99 10.07
CA LEU A 46 20.10 8.11 9.99
C LEU A 46 19.53 9.40 10.61
N ILE A 47 18.23 9.67 10.44
CA ILE A 47 17.60 10.82 11.10
C ILE A 47 17.54 10.60 12.62
N LEU A 48 17.28 9.37 13.09
CA LEU A 48 17.27 9.03 14.52
C LEU A 48 18.66 9.19 15.18
N PHE A 49 19.74 8.83 14.49
CA PHE A 49 21.12 8.91 15.01
C PHE A 49 21.79 10.27 14.76
N ASP A 50 21.03 11.37 14.90
CA ASP A 50 21.52 12.76 14.76
C ASP A 50 22.20 13.09 13.42
N ARG A 51 21.84 12.39 12.33
CA ARG A 51 22.25 12.74 10.95
C ARG A 51 21.05 13.17 10.09
N PRO A 52 20.25 14.18 10.50
CA PRO A 52 18.98 14.51 9.84
C PRO A 52 19.16 15.01 8.39
N LEU A 53 20.24 15.73 8.09
CA LEU A 53 20.52 16.19 6.72
C LEU A 53 20.79 15.01 5.78
N ILE A 54 21.64 14.07 6.21
CA ILE A 54 21.99 12.88 5.42
C ILE A 54 20.74 12.00 5.23
N GLY A 55 19.99 11.75 6.31
CA GLY A 55 18.74 11.00 6.24
C GLY A 55 17.69 11.68 5.35
N GLY A 56 17.54 13.00 5.43
CA GLY A 56 16.66 13.79 4.58
C GLY A 56 17.04 13.71 3.09
N PHE A 57 18.32 13.87 2.75
CA PHE A 57 18.80 13.69 1.38
C PHE A 57 18.58 12.25 0.88
N ALA A 58 18.79 11.25 1.73
CA ALA A 58 18.49 9.86 1.40
C ALA A 58 17.00 9.67 1.08
N PHE A 59 16.09 10.26 1.87
CA PHE A 59 14.65 10.25 1.57
C PHE A 59 14.32 10.86 0.20
N VAL A 60 14.93 12.00 -0.14
CA VAL A 60 14.73 12.64 -1.46
C VAL A 60 15.21 11.73 -2.59
N ILE A 61 16.40 11.13 -2.46
CA ILE A 61 16.93 10.20 -3.47
C ILE A 61 16.02 8.97 -3.61
N ILE A 62 15.58 8.39 -2.49
CA ILE A 62 14.69 7.24 -2.49
C ILE A 62 13.34 7.61 -3.14
N PHE A 63 12.81 8.79 -2.85
CA PHE A 63 11.58 9.29 -3.46
C PHE A 63 11.71 9.44 -4.98
N LEU A 64 12.81 10.03 -5.46
CA LEU A 64 13.10 10.13 -6.90
C LEU A 64 13.20 8.75 -7.54
N LEU A 65 13.95 7.81 -6.91
CA LEU A 65 14.06 6.44 -7.39
C LEU A 65 12.69 5.73 -7.43
N ALA A 66 11.82 5.99 -6.45
CA ALA A 66 10.47 5.46 -6.41
C ALA A 66 9.60 6.02 -7.55
N ILE A 67 9.75 7.31 -7.88
CA ILE A 67 9.10 7.92 -9.05
C ILE A 67 9.57 7.26 -10.34
N PHE A 68 10.90 7.16 -10.56
CA PHE A 68 11.46 6.51 -11.75
C PHE A 68 11.06 5.04 -11.86
N SER A 69 10.90 4.36 -10.72
CA SER A 69 10.50 2.94 -10.66
C SER A 69 8.99 2.75 -10.58
N SER A 70 8.18 3.81 -10.57
CA SER A 70 6.74 3.75 -10.29
C SER A 70 5.99 2.83 -11.23
N GLY A 71 6.28 2.88 -12.54
CA GLY A 71 5.69 1.98 -13.53
C GLY A 71 6.06 0.51 -13.31
N LYS A 72 7.30 0.22 -12.92
CA LYS A 72 7.75 -1.15 -12.59
C LYS A 72 7.05 -1.64 -11.32
N ILE A 73 6.99 -0.82 -10.27
CA ILE A 73 6.32 -1.13 -9.01
C ILE A 73 4.83 -1.40 -9.24
N PHE A 74 4.17 -0.54 -10.01
CA PHE A 74 2.78 -0.73 -10.41
C PHE A 74 2.59 -2.04 -11.17
N GLY A 75 3.43 -2.33 -12.17
CA GLY A 75 3.36 -3.57 -12.94
C GLY A 75 3.56 -4.83 -12.10
N ILE A 76 4.41 -4.79 -11.06
CA ILE A 76 4.59 -5.88 -10.10
C ILE A 76 3.32 -6.07 -9.26
N ARG A 77 2.78 -4.99 -8.68
CA ARG A 77 1.55 -5.03 -7.88
C ARG A 77 0.37 -5.53 -8.69
N LYS A 78 0.16 -4.95 -9.86
CA LYS A 78 -0.89 -5.33 -10.81
C LYS A 78 -0.87 -6.82 -11.14
N ARG A 79 0.29 -7.36 -11.54
CA ARG A 79 0.43 -8.82 -11.79
C ARG A 79 0.09 -9.64 -10.55
N SER A 80 0.49 -9.18 -9.36
CA SER A 80 0.16 -9.85 -8.11
C SER A 80 -1.35 -9.89 -7.85
N PHE A 81 -2.04 -8.76 -8.08
CA PHE A 81 -3.49 -8.66 -7.92
C PHE A 81 -4.24 -9.49 -8.95
N LEU A 82 -3.87 -9.40 -10.23
CA LEU A 82 -4.48 -10.22 -11.29
C LEU A 82 -4.37 -11.71 -10.97
N LYS A 83 -3.18 -12.16 -10.55
CA LYS A 83 -2.98 -13.54 -10.09
C LYS A 83 -3.86 -13.91 -8.89
N ALA A 84 -4.01 -13.00 -7.92
CA ALA A 84 -4.86 -13.25 -6.76
C ALA A 84 -6.36 -13.35 -7.11
N MET A 85 -6.77 -12.80 -8.26
CA MET A 85 -8.14 -12.85 -8.78
C MET A 85 -8.36 -14.04 -9.74
N GLU A 86 -7.34 -14.86 -10.01
CA GLU A 86 -7.50 -16.09 -10.80
C GLU A 86 -8.53 -17.03 -10.16
N GLY A 87 -9.30 -17.70 -11.02
CA GLY A 87 -10.41 -18.58 -10.63
C GLY A 87 -11.69 -17.88 -10.20
N VAL A 88 -11.77 -16.54 -10.32
CA VAL A 88 -13.02 -15.81 -10.14
C VAL A 88 -13.81 -15.81 -11.46
N GLU A 89 -15.07 -16.23 -11.39
CA GLU A 89 -16.00 -16.34 -12.52
C GLU A 89 -17.16 -15.35 -12.41
N ILE A 90 -17.81 -15.08 -13.54
CA ILE A 90 -19.05 -14.30 -13.62
C ILE A 90 -20.13 -15.03 -12.79
N ASN A 91 -20.92 -14.30 -12.01
CA ASN A 91 -21.89 -14.82 -11.03
C ASN A 91 -21.33 -15.46 -9.75
N SER A 92 -20.02 -15.42 -9.51
CA SER A 92 -19.47 -15.81 -8.22
C SER A 92 -20.04 -14.94 -7.09
N LYS A 93 -20.72 -15.58 -6.13
CA LYS A 93 -21.29 -14.90 -4.95
C LYS A 93 -20.35 -15.05 -3.77
N PHE A 94 -19.64 -13.97 -3.44
CA PHE A 94 -18.88 -13.90 -2.21
C PHE A 94 -19.71 -13.21 -1.13
N SER A 95 -19.71 -13.79 0.07
CA SER A 95 -20.35 -13.18 1.25
C SER A 95 -19.59 -11.91 1.67
N LEU A 96 -20.32 -10.95 2.28
CA LEU A 96 -19.76 -9.72 2.87
C LEU A 96 -18.65 -10.00 3.89
N ARG A 97 -18.59 -11.19 4.49
CA ARG A 97 -17.49 -11.59 5.38
C ARG A 97 -16.12 -11.57 4.71
N TYR A 98 -16.08 -11.60 3.37
CA TYR A 98 -14.85 -11.58 2.56
C TYR A 98 -14.58 -10.21 1.94
N VAL A 99 -15.19 -9.14 2.45
CA VAL A 99 -15.03 -7.79 1.90
C VAL A 99 -13.59 -7.26 1.96
N THR A 100 -12.70 -7.86 2.76
CA THR A 100 -11.26 -7.54 2.77
C THR A 100 -10.47 -8.34 1.73
N ASN A 101 -11.06 -9.35 1.10
CA ASN A 101 -10.42 -10.22 0.12
C ASN A 101 -10.59 -9.64 -1.30
N ILE A 102 -9.50 -9.57 -2.06
CA ILE A 102 -9.54 -9.09 -3.45
C ILE A 102 -10.48 -9.91 -4.35
N LYS A 103 -10.67 -11.21 -4.09
CA LYS A 103 -11.57 -12.06 -4.88
C LYS A 103 -13.04 -11.62 -4.77
N TYR A 104 -13.46 -11.11 -3.61
CA TYR A 104 -14.79 -10.52 -3.44
C TYR A 104 -14.98 -9.32 -4.38
N TRP A 105 -13.98 -8.45 -4.43
CA TRP A 105 -14.02 -7.26 -5.28
C TRP A 105 -13.88 -7.57 -6.77
N ALA A 106 -13.14 -8.62 -7.12
CA ALA A 106 -13.06 -9.13 -8.48
C ALA A 106 -14.43 -9.60 -8.99
N ALA A 107 -15.15 -10.38 -8.19
CA ALA A 107 -16.52 -10.79 -8.51
C ALA A 107 -17.48 -9.60 -8.58
N TYR A 108 -17.34 -8.66 -7.66
CA TYR A 108 -18.12 -7.43 -7.69
C TYR A 108 -17.83 -6.59 -8.95
N ALA A 109 -16.58 -6.55 -9.42
CA ALA A 109 -16.18 -5.86 -10.63
C ALA A 109 -16.84 -6.45 -11.89
N LEU A 110 -16.92 -7.79 -11.99
CA LEU A 110 -17.58 -8.48 -13.10
C LEU A 110 -19.08 -8.17 -13.14
N ASN A 111 -19.75 -8.11 -11.98
CA ASN A 111 -21.21 -7.94 -11.91
C ASN A 111 -21.66 -6.47 -11.94
N ASN A 112 -20.89 -5.55 -11.35
CA ASN A 112 -21.30 -4.15 -11.12
C ASN A 112 -20.39 -3.11 -11.80
N GLY A 113 -19.31 -3.58 -12.42
CA GLY A 113 -18.34 -2.76 -13.14
C GLY A 113 -17.08 -2.42 -12.34
N PRO A 114 -15.94 -2.23 -13.02
CA PRO A 114 -14.62 -2.10 -12.39
C PRO A 114 -14.47 -0.82 -11.56
N LYS A 115 -15.13 0.28 -11.95
CA LYS A 115 -15.08 1.55 -11.20
C LYS A 115 -15.70 1.41 -9.81
N LYS A 116 -16.85 0.75 -9.69
CA LYS A 116 -17.52 0.58 -8.40
C LYS A 116 -16.73 -0.34 -7.47
N ALA A 117 -16.14 -1.41 -8.01
CA ALA A 117 -15.24 -2.29 -7.27
C ALA A 117 -14.00 -1.54 -6.75
N ALA A 118 -13.38 -0.72 -7.60
CA ALA A 118 -12.20 0.06 -7.24
C ALA A 118 -12.49 1.05 -6.10
N VAL A 119 -13.63 1.75 -6.15
CA VAL A 119 -14.06 2.66 -5.07
C VAL A 119 -14.22 1.90 -3.76
N GLY A 120 -14.96 0.79 -3.77
CA GLY A 120 -15.22 0.03 -2.55
C GLY A 120 -13.96 -0.57 -1.94
N TYR A 121 -13.08 -1.18 -2.74
CA TYR A 121 -11.82 -1.72 -2.25
C TYR A 121 -10.88 -0.62 -1.72
N SER A 122 -10.81 0.52 -2.42
CA SER A 122 -10.04 1.68 -1.97
C SER A 122 -10.54 2.22 -0.64
N LEU A 123 -11.86 2.37 -0.47
CA LEU A 123 -12.47 2.83 0.78
C LEU A 123 -12.09 1.92 1.94
N ILE A 124 -12.19 0.60 1.77
CA ILE A 124 -11.84 -0.35 2.83
C ILE A 124 -10.35 -0.25 3.17
N GLN A 125 -9.48 -0.23 2.16
CA GLN A 125 -8.04 -0.09 2.42
C GLN A 125 -7.73 1.23 3.15
N THR A 126 -8.31 2.34 2.72
CA THR A 126 -8.12 3.65 3.35
C THR A 126 -8.64 3.66 4.78
N VAL A 127 -9.81 3.08 5.05
CA VAL A 127 -10.37 2.99 6.41
C VAL A 127 -9.48 2.12 7.31
N LEU A 128 -8.96 1.01 6.82
CA LEU A 128 -8.03 0.17 7.57
C LEU A 128 -6.72 0.91 7.90
N ILE A 129 -6.17 1.67 6.95
CA ILE A 129 -4.98 2.49 7.18
C ILE A 129 -5.29 3.62 8.18
N ALA A 130 -6.43 4.29 8.03
CA ALA A 130 -6.87 5.34 8.95
C ALA A 130 -7.05 4.80 10.38
N LEU A 131 -7.64 3.61 10.55
CA LEU A 131 -7.76 2.92 11.83
C LEU A 131 -6.39 2.68 12.47
N VAL A 132 -5.41 2.20 11.70
CA VAL A 132 -4.03 2.02 12.18
C VAL A 132 -3.42 3.35 12.62
N LEU A 133 -3.64 4.42 11.87
CA LEU A 133 -3.17 5.76 12.22
C LEU A 133 -3.85 6.33 13.48
N VAL A 134 -5.15 6.07 13.69
CA VAL A 134 -5.88 6.49 14.89
C VAL A 134 -5.43 5.71 16.12
N ILE A 135 -5.27 4.39 16.00
CA ILE A 135 -4.69 3.57 17.09
C ILE A 135 -3.30 4.09 17.44
N PHE A 136 -2.51 4.45 16.43
CA PHE A 136 -1.19 5.02 16.63
C PHE A 136 -1.21 6.34 17.41
N THR A 137 -2.12 7.27 17.09
CA THR A 137 -2.23 8.54 17.84
C THR A 137 -2.72 8.32 19.28
N TYR A 138 -3.49 7.27 19.54
CA TYR A 138 -3.93 6.91 20.89
C TYR A 138 -2.82 6.27 21.73
N VAL A 139 -2.00 5.40 21.14
CA VAL A 139 -0.89 4.71 21.83
C VAL A 139 0.29 5.65 22.10
N PHE A 140 0.52 6.63 21.23
CA PHE A 140 1.58 7.63 21.38
C PHE A 140 0.94 9.00 21.54
N PRO A 141 0.50 9.36 22.77
CA PRO A 141 -0.28 10.56 23.03
C PRO A 141 0.61 11.79 22.83
N ARG A 142 0.60 12.28 21.60
CA ARG A 142 1.14 13.58 21.21
C ARG A 142 0.02 14.38 20.57
N PRO A 143 0.04 15.71 20.67
CA PRO A 143 -0.97 16.56 20.06
C PRO A 143 -0.76 16.62 18.54
N THR A 144 -0.94 15.49 17.85
CA THR A 144 -1.06 15.46 16.39
C THR A 144 -2.48 15.90 16.07
N ASN A 145 -2.65 17.10 15.52
CA ASN A 145 -3.96 17.57 15.10
C ASN A 145 -4.49 16.61 14.00
N PHE A 146 -5.56 15.87 14.28
CA PHE A 146 -6.15 14.89 13.36
C PHE A 146 -6.43 15.48 11.96
N LEU A 147 -6.69 16.79 11.86
CA LEU A 147 -6.87 17.49 10.59
C LEU A 147 -5.65 17.41 9.67
N THR A 148 -4.44 17.25 10.21
CA THR A 148 -3.20 17.10 9.42
C THR A 148 -3.12 15.74 8.72
N LEU A 149 -3.85 14.72 9.19
CA LEU A 149 -3.89 13.39 8.58
C LEU A 149 -4.88 13.30 7.42
N VAL A 150 -5.90 14.17 7.38
CA VAL A 150 -6.93 14.21 6.34
C VAL A 150 -6.36 14.31 4.91
N PRO A 151 -5.46 15.25 4.58
CA PRO A 151 -4.90 15.33 3.23
C PRO A 151 -4.10 14.07 2.87
N PHE A 152 -3.39 13.47 3.84
CA PHE A 152 -2.64 12.23 3.62
C PHE A 152 -3.57 11.05 3.31
N ILE A 153 -4.66 10.90 4.06
CA ILE A 153 -5.68 9.88 3.84
C ILE A 153 -6.34 10.05 2.46
N LEU A 154 -6.64 11.30 2.06
CA LEU A 154 -7.21 11.61 0.74
C LEU A 154 -6.25 11.24 -0.40
N VAL A 155 -4.96 11.56 -0.28
CA VAL A 155 -3.96 11.18 -1.29
C VAL A 155 -3.87 9.66 -1.39
N LEU A 156 -3.81 8.94 -0.26
CA LEU A 156 -3.80 7.48 -0.26
C LEU A 156 -5.02 6.89 -0.96
N PHE A 157 -6.21 7.41 -0.67
CA PHE A 157 -7.45 6.98 -1.31
C PHE A 157 -7.45 7.23 -2.83
N LEU A 158 -7.05 8.43 -3.27
CA LEU A 158 -7.05 8.77 -4.69
C LEU A 158 -6.00 7.97 -5.47
N MET A 159 -4.82 7.75 -4.88
CA MET A 159 -3.79 6.90 -5.48
C MET A 159 -4.27 5.45 -5.59
N SER A 160 -4.85 4.89 -4.52
CA SER A 160 -5.37 3.52 -4.55
C SER A 160 -6.52 3.38 -5.55
N LEU A 161 -7.43 4.35 -5.59
CA LEU A 161 -8.56 4.36 -6.52
C LEU A 161 -8.08 4.30 -7.97
N ARG A 162 -7.14 5.16 -8.33
CA ARG A 162 -6.57 5.18 -9.69
C ARG A 162 -5.95 3.83 -10.05
N GLU A 163 -5.15 3.25 -9.15
CA GLU A 163 -4.52 1.96 -9.40
C GLU A 163 -5.55 0.83 -9.57
N TYR A 164 -6.53 0.74 -8.68
CA TYR A 164 -7.52 -0.33 -8.71
C TYR A 164 -8.51 -0.21 -9.87
N VAL A 165 -8.84 1.01 -10.33
CA VAL A 165 -9.63 1.18 -11.56
C VAL A 165 -8.93 0.51 -12.73
N ILE A 166 -7.62 0.71 -12.88
CA ILE A 166 -6.85 0.11 -13.97
C ILE A 166 -6.80 -1.42 -13.82
N ILE A 167 -6.53 -1.91 -12.60
CA ILE A 167 -6.41 -3.35 -12.32
C ILE A 167 -7.74 -4.08 -12.58
N PHE A 168 -8.86 -3.57 -12.04
CA PHE A 168 -10.16 -4.21 -12.23
C PHE A 168 -10.68 -4.08 -13.65
N LYS A 169 -10.37 -2.98 -14.35
CA LYS A 169 -10.73 -2.83 -15.77
C LYS A 169 -10.07 -3.92 -16.60
N GLU A 170 -8.75 -4.12 -16.44
CA GLU A 170 -8.02 -5.16 -17.15
C GLU A 170 -8.49 -6.57 -16.80
N PHE A 171 -8.75 -6.82 -15.51
CA PHE A 171 -9.33 -8.09 -15.09
C PHE A 171 -10.68 -8.38 -15.77
N ASN A 172 -11.56 -7.38 -15.81
CA ASN A 172 -12.88 -7.50 -16.44
C ASN A 172 -12.76 -7.74 -17.95
N GLU A 173 -11.86 -7.02 -18.63
CA GLU A 173 -11.57 -7.20 -20.05
C GLU A 173 -10.99 -8.59 -20.36
N SER A 174 -10.25 -9.21 -19.43
CA SER A 174 -9.74 -10.58 -19.62
C SER A 174 -10.78 -11.70 -19.44
N LYS A 175 -12.01 -11.36 -19.02
CA LYS A 175 -13.09 -12.30 -18.68
C LYS A 175 -14.31 -12.19 -19.58
N LEU A 176 -14.36 -11.14 -20.40
CA LEU A 176 -15.32 -10.92 -21.47
C LEU A 176 -14.80 -11.53 -22.77
#